data_AF-A0A954I9D5-F1
#
_entry.id   AF-A0A954I9D5-F1
#
_cell.length_a   1.000
_cell.length_b   1.000
_cell.length_c   1.000
_cell.angle_alpha   90.00
_cell.angle_beta   90.00
_cell.angle_gamma   90.00
#
_symmetry.space_group_name_H-M   'P 1'
#
loop_
_entity.id
_entity.type
_entity.pdbx_description
1 polymer ?
#
loop_
_entity_poly.entity_id
_entity_poly.type
_entity_poly.pdbx_seq_one_letter_code
_entity_poly.pdbx_strand_id
1 'polypeptide(L)'
;MHLPHRANSHAVGRQLFKAASCIGCHKLAGEGTEIGPDLAKLPPEYTSRDVIDHILNPSKKIDRKYQSSVLELTSGEVLTGLILEEGDDVLRIIANPALPDKVTVVQKNEIEDRAASNVSIMPKGVLNKLTKEEILDLAAFVIAGGNPKHKLFEQHEHKH
;
A
#
# COMPACT_ATOMS: atom_id res chain seq x y z
N MET A 1 5.44 11.25 -17.47
CA MET A 1 6.26 10.82 -18.61
C MET A 1 5.58 9.57 -19.13
N HIS A 2 4.74 9.68 -20.15
CA HIS A 2 3.97 8.55 -20.66
C HIS A 2 4.82 7.82 -21.69
N LEU A 3 5.15 6.55 -21.44
CA LEU A 3 5.93 5.74 -22.36
C LEU A 3 4.97 4.89 -23.20
N PRO A 4 4.89 5.09 -24.53
CA PRO A 4 4.11 4.19 -25.38
C PRO A 4 4.78 2.82 -25.42
N HIS A 5 4.18 1.82 -24.78
CA HIS A 5 4.65 0.43 -24.85
C HIS A 5 3.49 -0.57 -24.64
N ARG A 6 3.75 -1.86 -24.88
CA ARG A 6 2.78 -2.93 -24.60
C ARG A 6 2.69 -3.19 -23.10
N ALA A 7 1.50 -3.40 -22.56
CA ALA A 7 1.29 -3.72 -21.15
C ALA A 7 2.08 -4.97 -20.68
N ASN A 8 2.33 -5.06 -19.37
CA ASN A 8 3.13 -6.06 -18.66
C ASN A 8 4.66 -5.92 -18.85
N SER A 9 5.21 -4.73 -18.72
CA SER A 9 6.65 -4.50 -18.62
C SER A 9 7.10 -4.54 -17.15
N HIS A 10 7.99 -5.47 -16.79
CA HIS A 10 8.56 -5.56 -15.44
C HIS A 10 9.26 -4.26 -15.01
N ALA A 11 10.09 -3.71 -15.90
CA ALA A 11 10.87 -2.51 -15.62
C ALA A 11 9.97 -1.29 -15.38
N VAL A 12 8.92 -1.13 -16.18
CA VAL A 12 7.95 -0.05 -16.02
C VAL A 12 7.14 -0.25 -14.74
N GLY A 13 6.65 -1.46 -14.47
CA GLY A 13 5.92 -1.76 -13.24
C GLY A 13 6.74 -1.48 -11.98
N ARG A 14 8.04 -1.81 -11.97
CA ARG A 14 8.96 -1.46 -10.87
C ARG A 14 9.15 0.05 -10.71
N GLN A 15 9.25 0.80 -11.82
CA GLN A 15 9.35 2.26 -11.77
C GLN A 15 8.07 2.89 -11.24
N LEU A 16 6.91 2.42 -11.69
CA LEU A 16 5.61 2.89 -11.24
C LEU A 16 5.34 2.59 -9.77
N PHE A 17 5.78 1.42 -9.27
CA PHE A 17 5.69 1.07 -7.85
C PHE A 17 6.40 2.12 -6.96
N LYS A 18 7.48 2.72 -7.46
CA LYS A 18 8.19 3.81 -6.79
C LYS A 18 7.51 5.15 -7.01
N ALA A 19 7.17 5.48 -8.25
CA ALA A 19 6.60 6.77 -8.64
C ALA A 19 5.20 7.02 -8.07
N ALA A 20 4.40 5.96 -7.91
CA ALA A 20 3.08 6.00 -7.27
C ALA A 20 3.15 5.87 -5.73
N SER A 21 4.36 5.95 -5.16
CA SER A 21 4.64 5.90 -3.71
C SER A 21 4.23 4.61 -3.01
N CYS A 22 3.92 3.54 -3.75
CA CYS A 22 3.58 2.23 -3.18
C CYS A 22 4.72 1.70 -2.29
N ILE A 23 5.97 1.91 -2.72
CA ILE A 23 7.19 1.53 -1.98
C ILE A 23 7.29 2.16 -0.58
N GLY A 24 6.62 3.29 -0.35
CA GLY A 24 6.65 3.97 0.96
C GLY A 24 5.88 3.22 2.05
N CYS A 25 4.94 2.35 1.67
CA CYS A 25 4.13 1.57 2.60
C CYS A 25 4.25 0.05 2.41
N HIS A 26 4.57 -0.42 1.20
CA HIS A 26 4.56 -1.83 0.85
C HIS A 26 5.94 -2.35 0.53
N LYS A 27 6.20 -3.58 0.96
CA LYS A 27 7.39 -4.35 0.62
C LYS A 27 7.11 -5.20 -0.61
N LEU A 28 8.04 -5.22 -1.55
CA LEU A 28 7.98 -6.06 -2.74
C LEU A 28 9.38 -6.30 -3.28
N ALA A 29 9.71 -7.55 -3.64
CA ALA A 29 11.03 -7.92 -4.13
C ALA A 29 12.22 -7.44 -3.25
N GLY A 30 12.01 -7.39 -1.92
CA GLY A 30 13.04 -6.96 -0.96
C GLY A 30 13.20 -5.45 -0.82
N GLU A 31 12.40 -4.64 -1.51
CA GLU A 31 12.40 -3.18 -1.41
C GLU A 31 11.13 -2.65 -0.72
N GLY A 32 11.22 -1.51 -0.04
CA GLY A 32 10.09 -0.83 0.60
C GLY A 32 9.98 -1.06 2.11
N THR A 33 8.80 -0.81 2.66
CA THR A 33 8.50 -0.89 4.11
C THR A 33 7.35 -1.85 4.40
N GLU A 34 7.11 -2.19 5.68
CA GLU A 34 6.04 -3.12 6.10
C GLU A 34 4.94 -2.41 6.89
N ILE A 35 4.62 -1.16 6.53
CA ILE A 35 3.47 -0.43 7.09
C ILE A 35 2.17 -1.06 6.57
N GLY A 36 2.13 -1.37 5.28
CA GLY A 36 1.11 -2.18 4.64
C GLY A 36 1.56 -3.64 4.47
N PRO A 37 0.75 -4.48 3.81
CA PRO A 37 1.10 -5.84 3.45
C PRO A 37 2.41 -5.95 2.66
N ASP A 38 3.19 -7.00 2.97
CA ASP A 38 4.27 -7.48 2.12
C ASP A 38 3.67 -8.10 0.86
N LEU A 39 3.78 -7.39 -0.26
CA LEU A 39 3.17 -7.77 -1.53
C LEU A 39 3.88 -8.95 -2.20
N ALA A 40 5.09 -9.31 -1.75
CA ALA A 40 5.74 -10.55 -2.20
C ALA A 40 5.02 -11.80 -1.65
N LYS A 41 4.13 -11.63 -0.67
CA LYS A 41 3.38 -12.70 0.00
C LYS A 41 1.88 -12.64 -0.29
N LEU A 42 1.49 -12.00 -1.40
CA LEU A 42 0.09 -12.03 -1.82
C LEU A 42 -0.39 -13.48 -2.02
N PRO A 43 -1.66 -13.78 -1.70
CA PRO A 43 -2.22 -15.10 -1.96
C PRO A 43 -2.12 -15.45 -3.46
N PRO A 44 -1.74 -16.69 -3.82
CA PRO A 44 -1.51 -17.09 -5.21
C PRO A 44 -2.75 -16.98 -6.10
N GLU A 45 -3.95 -16.95 -5.51
CA GLU A 45 -5.22 -16.76 -6.20
C GLU A 45 -5.51 -15.30 -6.60
N TYR A 46 -4.76 -14.32 -6.08
CA TYR A 46 -4.96 -12.92 -6.45
C TYR A 46 -4.67 -12.71 -7.93
N THR A 47 -5.60 -12.08 -8.63
CA THR A 47 -5.44 -11.69 -10.02
C THR A 47 -5.06 -10.22 -10.14
N SER A 48 -4.61 -9.79 -11.33
CA SER A 48 -4.40 -8.36 -11.61
C SER A 48 -5.65 -7.53 -11.36
N ARG A 49 -6.85 -8.10 -11.59
CA ARG A 49 -8.13 -7.44 -11.30
C ARG A 49 -8.31 -7.22 -9.81
N ASP A 50 -7.98 -8.20 -8.98
CA ASP A 50 -8.11 -8.09 -7.53
C ASP A 50 -7.16 -7.03 -6.98
N VAL A 51 -5.90 -7.01 -7.46
CA VAL A 51 -4.93 -5.97 -7.10
C VAL A 51 -5.44 -4.58 -7.49
N ILE A 52 -5.90 -4.41 -8.72
CA ILE A 52 -6.43 -3.12 -9.18
C ILE A 52 -7.66 -2.70 -8.37
N ASP A 53 -8.58 -3.62 -8.03
CA ASP A 53 -9.74 -3.32 -7.19
C ASP A 53 -9.32 -2.88 -5.78
N HIS A 54 -8.32 -3.51 -5.17
CA HIS A 54 -7.80 -3.08 -3.87
C HIS A 54 -7.17 -1.68 -3.96
N ILE A 55 -6.46 -1.36 -5.04
CA ILE A 55 -5.85 -0.02 -5.23
C ILE A 55 -6.92 1.06 -5.46
N LEU A 56 -7.94 0.77 -6.28
CA LEU A 56 -9.03 1.70 -6.57
C LEU A 56 -9.96 1.89 -5.36
N ASN A 57 -10.19 0.81 -4.61
CA ASN A 57 -11.13 0.74 -3.50
C ASN A 57 -10.43 0.31 -2.19
N PRO A 58 -9.45 1.09 -1.68
CA PRO A 58 -8.61 0.69 -0.55
C PRO A 58 -9.37 0.42 0.75
N SER A 59 -10.56 1.02 0.90
CA SER A 59 -11.41 0.89 2.09
C SER A 59 -12.50 -0.19 1.95
N LYS A 60 -12.60 -0.86 0.79
CA LYS A 60 -13.63 -1.89 0.55
C LYS A 60 -13.44 -3.13 1.43
N LYS A 61 -12.17 -3.51 1.65
CA LYS A 61 -11.77 -4.61 2.51
C LYS A 61 -10.45 -4.24 3.17
N ILE A 62 -10.49 -3.97 4.47
CA ILE A 62 -9.31 -3.63 5.27
C ILE A 62 -9.03 -4.83 6.17
N ASP A 63 -7.82 -5.39 6.08
CA ASP A 63 -7.38 -6.39 7.04
C ASP A 63 -7.23 -5.73 8.41
N ARG A 64 -7.69 -6.39 9.48
CA ARG A 64 -7.65 -5.85 10.85
C ARG A 64 -6.24 -5.43 11.26
N LYS A 65 -5.20 -6.12 10.79
CA LYS A 65 -3.80 -5.77 11.07
C LYS A 65 -3.40 -4.39 10.52
N TYR A 66 -4.03 -3.95 9.43
CA TYR A 66 -3.74 -2.70 8.74
C TYR A 66 -4.86 -1.65 8.90
N GLN A 67 -5.81 -1.91 9.80
CA GLN A 67 -6.92 -1.01 10.06
C GLN A 67 -6.49 0.11 11.01
N SER A 68 -6.59 1.36 10.54
CA SER A 68 -6.34 2.53 11.38
C SER A 68 -7.32 2.59 12.55
N SER A 69 -6.86 3.12 13.68
CA SER A 69 -7.71 3.50 14.81
C SER A 69 -8.01 4.99 14.76
N VAL A 70 -9.20 5.36 15.21
CA VAL A 70 -9.62 6.72 15.53
C VAL A 70 -9.56 6.82 17.05
N LEU A 71 -8.76 7.73 17.57
CA LEU A 71 -8.57 7.98 18.98
C LEU A 71 -9.13 9.35 19.31
N GLU A 72 -10.12 9.38 20.20
CA GLU A 72 -10.59 10.62 20.82
C GLU A 72 -9.75 10.82 22.08
N LEU A 73 -9.06 11.95 22.17
CA LEU A 73 -8.19 12.26 23.30
C LEU A 73 -8.94 13.10 24.33
N THR A 74 -8.52 13.03 25.59
CA THR A 74 -9.08 13.84 26.70
C THR A 74 -8.90 15.35 26.51
N SER A 75 -8.01 15.76 25.59
CA SER A 75 -7.85 17.14 25.15
C SER A 75 -8.95 17.62 24.19
N GLY A 76 -9.78 16.70 23.68
CA GLY A 76 -10.74 16.92 22.60
C GLY A 76 -10.14 16.78 21.18
N GLU A 77 -8.85 16.47 21.04
CA GLU A 77 -8.23 16.18 19.74
C GLU A 77 -8.63 14.79 19.25
N VAL A 78 -8.86 14.66 17.94
CA VAL A 78 -9.08 13.37 17.28
C VAL A 78 -7.87 13.00 16.45
N LEU A 79 -7.21 11.89 16.81
CA LEU A 79 -6.09 11.33 16.08
C LEU A 79 -6.53 10.08 15.31
N THR A 80 -6.32 10.06 14.00
CA THR A 80 -6.53 8.85 13.18
C THR A 80 -5.20 8.34 12.66
N GLY A 81 -4.91 7.05 12.86
CA GLY A 81 -3.68 6.46 12.35
C GLY A 81 -3.57 4.96 12.56
N LEU A 82 -2.57 4.35 11.92
CA LEU A 82 -2.26 2.94 12.09
C LEU A 82 -1.40 2.75 13.33
N ILE A 83 -1.84 1.90 14.26
CA ILE A 83 -1.05 1.51 15.44
C ILE A 83 0.00 0.49 14.99
N LEU A 84 1.27 0.86 15.09
CA LEU A 84 2.39 -0.02 14.77
C LEU A 84 2.75 -0.92 15.95
N GLU A 85 2.63 -0.38 17.15
CA GLU A 85 3.01 -1.02 18.40
C GLU A 85 2.09 -0.51 19.51
N GLU A 86 1.64 -1.45 20.33
CA GLU A 86 0.85 -1.19 21.53
C GLU A 86 1.66 -1.71 22.71
N GLY A 87 2.34 -0.78 23.42
CA GLY A 87 3.05 -1.08 24.67
C GLY A 87 2.10 -1.03 25.86
N ASP A 88 2.65 -1.13 27.08
CA ASP A 88 1.83 -1.11 28.30
C ASP A 88 1.12 0.24 28.48
N ASP A 89 1.88 1.35 28.44
CA ASP A 89 1.36 2.69 28.71
C ASP A 89 1.12 3.54 27.45
N VAL A 90 1.74 3.19 26.32
CA VAL A 90 1.75 4.03 25.10
C VAL A 90 1.34 3.27 23.85
N LEU A 91 0.74 4.01 22.92
CA LEU A 91 0.56 3.59 21.53
C LEU A 91 1.55 4.31 20.62
N ARG A 92 2.16 3.58 19.67
CA ARG A 92 2.99 4.16 18.60
C ARG A 92 2.21 4.11 17.29
N ILE A 93 1.97 5.27 16.71
CA ILE A 93 0.98 5.46 15.64
C ILE A 93 1.61 6.18 14.44
N ILE A 94 1.35 5.68 13.23
CA ILE A 94 1.54 6.47 12.00
C ILE A 94 0.21 7.12 11.64
N ALA A 95 0.13 8.43 11.82
CA ALA A 95 -1.04 9.23 11.45
C ALA A 95 -1.02 9.69 9.98
N ASN A 96 0.16 9.75 9.36
CA ASN A 96 0.31 10.19 7.98
C ASN A 96 1.17 9.20 7.17
N PRO A 97 0.60 8.45 6.21
CA PRO A 97 1.35 7.49 5.39
C PRO A 97 2.39 8.14 4.47
N ALA A 98 2.28 9.45 4.18
CA ALA A 98 3.28 10.17 3.41
C ALA A 98 4.55 10.49 4.22
N LEU A 99 4.49 10.34 5.55
CA LEU A 99 5.60 10.56 6.48
C LEU A 99 5.79 9.31 7.35
N PRO A 100 6.19 8.17 6.76
CA PRO A 100 6.27 6.89 7.47
C PRO A 100 7.21 6.90 8.68
N ASP A 101 8.23 7.77 8.66
CA ASP A 101 9.19 7.91 9.76
C ASP A 101 8.67 8.79 10.91
N LYS A 102 7.54 9.49 10.71
CA LYS A 102 6.93 10.35 11.73
C LYS A 102 5.94 9.55 12.58
N VAL A 103 6.48 8.83 13.57
CA VAL A 103 5.68 8.10 14.56
C VAL A 103 5.21 9.05 15.66
N THR A 104 3.90 9.10 15.88
CA THR A 104 3.28 9.77 17.02
C THR A 104 3.19 8.78 18.20
N VAL A 105 3.57 9.24 19.39
CA VAL A 105 3.40 8.47 20.63
C VAL A 105 2.23 9.07 21.39
N VAL A 106 1.25 8.24 21.75
CA VAL A 106 0.05 8.64 22.50
C VAL A 106 0.02 7.87 23.81
N GLN A 107 -0.15 8.57 24.93
CA GLN A 107 -0.33 7.92 26.22
C GLN A 107 -1.73 7.32 26.29
N LYS A 108 -1.86 6.07 26.75
CA LYS A 108 -3.17 5.40 26.83
C LYS A 108 -4.13 6.09 27.80
N ASN A 109 -3.62 6.75 28.84
CA ASN A 109 -4.43 7.52 29.78
C ASN A 109 -4.95 8.85 29.21
N GLU A 110 -4.44 9.28 28.04
CA GLU A 110 -4.95 10.44 27.30
C GLU A 110 -6.04 10.03 26.30
N ILE A 111 -6.33 8.73 26.13
CA ILE A 111 -7.35 8.23 25.21
C ILE A 111 -8.68 8.12 25.95
N GLU A 112 -9.68 8.87 25.49
CA GLU A 112 -11.06 8.82 25.98
C GLU A 112 -11.87 7.74 25.27
N ASP A 113 -11.76 7.63 23.95
CA ASP A 113 -12.39 6.58 23.15
C ASP A 113 -11.48 6.07 22.02
N ARG A 114 -11.70 4.82 21.62
CA ARG A 114 -10.98 4.17 20.51
C ARG A 114 -11.96 3.42 19.62
N ALA A 115 -12.05 3.86 18.37
CA ALA A 115 -12.84 3.19 17.34
C ALA A 115 -11.96 2.69 16.18
N ALA A 116 -12.43 1.66 15.49
CA ALA A 116 -11.81 1.20 14.25
C ALA A 116 -12.23 2.10 13.08
N SER A 117 -11.28 2.58 12.28
CA SER A 117 -11.57 3.37 11.09
C SER A 117 -12.10 2.49 9.95
N ASN A 118 -13.16 2.95 9.30
CA ASN A 118 -13.65 2.36 8.04
C ASN A 118 -12.92 2.94 6.81
N VAL A 119 -11.96 3.84 7.02
CA VAL A 119 -11.15 4.45 5.96
C VAL A 119 -9.74 3.88 6.04
N SER A 120 -9.29 3.32 4.92
CA SER A 120 -7.94 2.77 4.81
C SER A 120 -6.89 3.88 4.80
N ILE A 121 -5.73 3.59 5.40
CA ILE A 121 -4.56 4.46 5.33
C ILE A 121 -3.95 4.51 3.92
N MET A 122 -4.24 3.52 3.05
CA MET A 122 -3.80 3.56 1.66
C MET A 122 -4.49 4.71 0.90
N PRO A 123 -3.75 5.66 0.33
CA PRO A 123 -4.34 6.80 -0.37
C PRO A 123 -5.16 6.38 -1.59
N LYS A 124 -6.32 7.02 -1.77
CA LYS A 124 -7.10 6.89 -3.01
C LYS A 124 -6.45 7.69 -4.15
N GLY A 125 -6.71 7.27 -5.39
CA GLY A 125 -6.34 8.03 -6.58
C GLY A 125 -4.87 7.94 -6.98
N VAL A 126 -4.09 7.02 -6.39
CA VAL A 126 -2.69 6.76 -6.78
C VAL A 126 -2.53 6.36 -8.25
N LEU A 127 -3.60 5.81 -8.85
CA LEU A 127 -3.63 5.43 -10.27
C LEU A 127 -4.12 6.55 -11.20
N ASN A 128 -4.63 7.68 -10.69
CA ASN A 128 -5.31 8.69 -11.52
C ASN A 128 -4.43 9.35 -12.58
N LYS A 129 -3.10 9.27 -12.41
CA LYS A 129 -2.11 9.82 -13.33
C LYS A 129 -1.52 8.78 -14.29
N LEU A 130 -1.94 7.52 -14.17
CA LEU A 130 -1.43 6.41 -14.94
C LEU A 130 -2.36 6.08 -16.10
N THR A 131 -1.80 5.66 -17.23
CA THR A 131 -2.60 5.10 -18.32
C THR A 131 -3.00 3.66 -18.03
N LYS A 132 -3.86 3.11 -18.89
CA LYS A 132 -4.31 1.73 -18.76
C LYS A 132 -3.14 0.75 -18.81
N GLU A 133 -2.19 0.97 -19.70
CA GLU A 133 -0.99 0.14 -19.87
C GLU A 133 -0.14 0.19 -18.61
N GLU A 134 0.13 1.38 -18.09
CA GLU A 134 0.89 1.62 -16.86
C GLU A 134 0.24 0.96 -15.64
N ILE A 135 -1.09 1.00 -15.52
CA ILE A 135 -1.82 0.29 -14.47
C ILE A 135 -1.63 -1.23 -14.59
N LEU A 136 -1.65 -1.77 -15.81
CA LEU A 136 -1.42 -3.20 -16.04
C LEU A 136 0.02 -3.59 -15.71
N ASP A 137 1.01 -2.75 -16.02
CA ASP A 137 2.41 -3.00 -15.63
C ASP A 137 2.60 -3.03 -14.13
N LEU A 138 2.00 -2.07 -13.43
CA LEU A 138 2.05 -2.00 -11.97
C LEU A 138 1.38 -3.25 -11.36
N ALA A 139 0.19 -3.62 -11.84
CA ALA A 139 -0.52 -4.79 -11.38
C ALA A 139 0.26 -6.09 -11.69
N ALA A 140 0.87 -6.21 -12.87
CA ALA A 140 1.68 -7.35 -13.25
C ALA A 140 2.94 -7.46 -12.38
N PHE A 141 3.60 -6.34 -12.08
CA PHE A 141 4.75 -6.29 -11.17
C PHE A 141 4.40 -6.74 -9.76
N VAL A 142 3.25 -6.29 -9.22
CA VAL A 142 2.75 -6.71 -7.91
C VAL A 142 2.40 -8.20 -7.89
N ILE A 143 1.62 -8.69 -8.88
CA ILE A 143 1.23 -10.10 -8.97
C ILE A 143 2.43 -11.03 -9.17
N ALA A 144 3.44 -10.60 -9.93
CA ALA A 144 4.64 -11.38 -10.13
C ALA A 144 5.55 -11.42 -8.88
N GLY A 145 5.19 -10.77 -7.77
CA GLY A 145 6.07 -10.65 -6.61
C GLY A 145 7.36 -9.88 -6.94
N GLY A 146 7.33 -9.06 -8.00
CA GLY A 146 8.50 -8.41 -8.59
C GLY A 146 9.50 -9.35 -9.28
N ASN A 147 9.15 -10.61 -9.54
CA ASN A 147 10.00 -11.57 -10.25
C ASN A 147 10.06 -11.25 -11.77
N PRO A 148 11.22 -10.85 -12.33
CA PRO A 148 11.34 -10.53 -13.76
C PRO A 148 11.13 -11.73 -14.69
N LYS A 149 11.26 -12.96 -14.19
CA LYS A 149 11.07 -14.20 -14.95
C LYS A 149 9.65 -14.75 -14.87
N HIS A 150 8.70 -13.99 -14.33
CA HIS A 150 7.32 -14.43 -14.23
C HIS A 150 6.65 -14.46 -15.61
N LYS A 151 5.77 -15.45 -15.85
CA LYS A 151 5.04 -15.65 -17.12
C LYS A 151 4.28 -14.44 -17.65
N LEU A 152 3.92 -13.50 -16.77
CA LEU A 152 3.29 -12.23 -17.17
C LEU A 152 4.21 -11.35 -18.03
N PHE A 153 5.53 -11.55 -17.94
CA PHE A 153 6.54 -10.78 -18.66
C PHE A 153 7.12 -11.52 -19.86
N GLU A 154 6.87 -12.83 -20.00
CA GLU A 154 7.42 -13.66 -21.09
C GLU A 154 6.94 -13.21 -22.49
N GLN A 155 5.78 -12.54 -22.59
CA GLN A 155 5.28 -12.02 -23.86
C GLN A 155 5.99 -10.73 -24.35
N HIS A 156 6.96 -10.21 -23.58
CA HIS A 156 7.78 -9.05 -23.97
C HIS A 156 9.10 -9.41 -24.64
N GLU A 157 9.50 -10.68 -24.68
CA GLU A 157 10.70 -11.12 -25.40
C GLU A 157 10.36 -11.69 -26.78
N HIS A 158 9.97 -10.84 -27.72
CA HIS A 158 9.95 -11.21 -29.13
C HIS A 158 10.75 -10.24 -29.98
N LYS A 159 12.00 -10.68 -30.25
CA LYS A 159 12.83 -10.46 -31.45
C LYS A 159 12.62 -9.14 -32.20
N HIS A 160 13.61 -8.26 -32.11
CA HIS A 160 14.11 -7.58 -33.31
C HIS A 160 15.30 -8.37 -33.86
#